data_AF-E8T253-F1
#
_entry.id   AF-E8T253-F1
#
_cell.length_a   1.000
_cell.length_b   1.000
_cell.length_c   1.000
_cell.angle_alpha   90.00
_cell.angle_beta   90.00
_cell.angle_gamma   90.00
#
_symmetry.space_group_name_H-M   'P 1'
#
loop_
_entity.id
_entity.type
_entity.pdbx_description
1 polymer ?
#
loop_
_entity_poly.entity_id
_entity_poly.type
_entity_poly.pdbx_seq_one_letter_code
_entity_poly.pdbx_strand_id
1 'polypeptide(L)'
;MKIALTEEELKKLTKRELYEIAKKLKIRGRGRMRKAQLLEAVKRELLIAKEMVAPPPPASRIEEAEPPPLQEEREELPLPESYPVSFLGLIPVNPKLLFIYWNAGGRRGTLKLIVEGRDFKELQVEPGQRELFLELEEELPFKRVKAVLITEEEALTSNEVVMPAREVVIGEEAAAELTELITKQKPELQRGGPYGEGR
;
A
#
# COMPACT_ATOMS: atom_id res chain seq x y z
N MET A 1 21.03 37.30 14.80
CA MET A 1 22.17 38.07 14.27
C MET A 1 22.49 37.54 12.87
N LYS A 2 22.34 38.38 11.84
CA LYS A 2 22.63 38.00 10.45
C LYS A 2 24.15 38.01 10.25
N ILE A 3 24.75 36.82 10.14
CA ILE A 3 26.14 36.69 9.75
C ILE A 3 26.15 36.71 8.22
N ALA A 4 26.23 37.89 7.62
CA ALA A 4 26.41 38.03 6.18
C ALA A 4 27.92 37.96 5.89
N LEU A 5 28.51 36.76 6.00
CA LEU A 5 29.85 36.52 5.47
C LEU A 5 29.74 35.95 4.06
N THR A 6 30.50 36.51 3.13
CA THR A 6 30.53 36.10 1.72
C THR A 6 31.39 34.85 1.53
N GLU A 7 31.19 34.17 0.40
CA GLU A 7 31.78 32.85 0.13
C GLU A 7 33.32 32.85 0.08
N GLU A 8 33.91 34.00 -0.24
CA GLU A 8 35.36 34.22 -0.26
C GLU A 8 35.96 34.45 1.13
N GLU A 9 35.19 35.04 2.05
CA GLU A 9 35.61 35.28 3.42
C GLU A 9 35.62 33.96 4.22
N LEU A 10 34.63 33.10 4.00
CA LEU A 10 34.56 31.77 4.62
C LEU A 10 35.78 30.89 4.32
N LYS A 11 36.38 31.01 3.11
CA LYS A 11 37.58 30.25 2.72
C LYS A 11 38.85 30.72 3.45
N LYS A 12 38.91 32.00 3.83
CA LYS A 12 40.06 32.59 4.52
C LYS A 12 40.05 32.32 6.04
N LEU A 13 38.89 31.97 6.61
CA LEU A 13 38.76 31.67 8.03
C LEU A 13 39.55 30.43 8.47
N THR A 14 39.98 30.44 9.72
CA THR A 14 40.64 29.31 10.37
C THR A 14 39.63 28.22 10.73
N LYS A 15 40.11 26.99 10.93
CA LYS A 15 39.24 25.85 11.29
C LYS A 15 38.45 26.11 12.58
N ARG A 16 39.04 26.85 13.53
CA ARG A 16 38.43 27.18 14.81
C ARG A 16 37.26 28.15 14.65
N GLU A 17 37.39 29.14 13.78
CA GLU A 17 36.32 30.10 13.47
C GLU A 17 35.16 29.43 12.72
N LEU A 18 35.47 28.56 11.75
CA LEU A 18 34.46 27.75 11.06
C LEU A 18 33.70 26.83 12.02
N TYR A 19 34.39 26.32 13.05
CA TYR A 19 33.76 25.51 14.08
C TYR A 19 32.76 26.30 14.94
N GLU A 20 33.11 27.53 15.33
CA GLU A 20 32.19 28.40 16.09
C GLU A 20 30.96 28.79 15.27
N ILE A 21 31.12 29.03 13.96
CA ILE A 21 30.00 29.29 13.05
C ILE A 21 29.12 28.04 12.93
N ALA A 22 29.72 26.86 12.71
CA ALA A 22 28.98 25.59 12.67
C ALA A 22 28.28 25.26 13.99
N LYS A 23 28.84 25.70 15.13
CA LYS A 23 28.21 25.57 16.45
C LYS A 23 26.97 26.44 16.56
N LYS A 24 27.02 27.69 16.12
CA LYS A 24 25.87 28.60 16.10
C LYS A 24 24.76 28.12 15.15
N LEU A 25 25.14 27.57 14.00
CA LEU A 25 24.21 26.96 13.04
C LEU A 25 23.75 25.54 13.45
N LYS A 26 24.12 25.07 14.64
CA LYS A 26 23.74 23.75 15.21
C LYS A 26 24.03 22.55 14.30
N ILE A 27 25.07 22.63 13.45
CA ILE A 27 25.48 21.54 12.56
C ILE A 27 25.97 20.35 13.39
N ARG A 28 25.38 19.16 13.15
CA ARG A 28 25.73 17.89 13.83
C ARG A 28 27.05 17.34 13.29
N GLY A 29 27.83 16.67 14.15
CA GLY A 29 29.10 16.05 13.74
C GLY A 29 30.27 17.00 13.49
N ARG A 30 30.08 18.33 13.67
CA ARG A 30 31.08 19.39 13.46
C ARG A 30 32.47 19.16 14.09
N GLY A 31 32.56 18.43 15.20
CA GLY A 31 33.83 18.14 15.89
C GLY A 31 34.72 17.11 15.22
N ARG A 32 34.13 16.22 14.40
CA ARG A 32 34.86 15.16 13.70
C ARG A 32 35.22 15.56 12.25
N MET A 33 34.73 16.71 11.79
CA MET A 33 34.91 17.17 10.42
C MET A 33 36.27 17.86 10.20
N ARG A 34 36.87 17.61 9.04
CA ARG A 34 38.06 18.34 8.58
C ARG A 34 37.67 19.75 8.11
N LYS A 35 38.64 20.68 8.00
CA LYS A 35 38.38 22.10 7.68
C LYS A 35 37.54 22.26 6.40
N ALA A 36 37.87 21.50 5.34
CA ALA A 36 37.13 21.52 4.08
C ALA A 36 35.66 21.06 4.25
N GLN A 37 35.43 19.99 5.02
CA GLN A 37 34.09 19.46 5.28
C GLN A 37 33.24 20.42 6.13
N LEU A 38 33.86 21.09 7.11
CA LEU A 38 33.21 22.15 7.90
C LEU A 38 32.77 23.32 7.01
N LEU A 39 33.62 23.70 6.06
CA LEU A 39 33.35 24.81 5.14
C LEU A 39 32.16 24.49 4.22
N GLU A 40 32.10 23.28 3.66
CA GLU A 40 30.96 22.84 2.84
C GLU A 40 29.67 22.75 3.64
N ALA A 41 29.73 22.20 4.85
CA ALA A 41 28.55 22.09 5.71
C ALA A 41 27.98 23.47 6.07
N VAL A 42 28.85 24.43 6.41
CA VAL A 42 28.45 25.81 6.69
C VAL A 42 27.87 26.51 5.45
N LYS A 43 28.45 26.28 4.26
CA LYS A 43 27.92 26.84 3.00
C LYS A 43 26.52 26.36 2.70
N ARG A 44 26.26 25.06 2.86
CA ARG A 44 24.96 24.47 2.56
C ARG A 44 23.85 25.07 3.41
N GLU A 45 24.09 25.21 4.71
CA GLU A 45 23.12 25.80 5.64
C GLU A 45 22.90 27.30 5.37
N LEU A 46 23.93 28.04 4.97
CA LEU A 46 23.78 29.45 4.58
C LEU A 46 23.01 29.62 3.26
N LEU A 47 23.15 28.69 2.31
CA LEU A 47 22.38 28.70 1.06
C LEU A 47 20.89 28.48 1.32
N ILE A 48 20.57 27.48 2.15
CA ILE A 48 19.18 27.17 2.55
C ILE A 48 18.56 28.37 3.28
N ALA A 49 19.32 29.00 4.19
CA ALA A 49 18.85 30.20 4.88
C ALA A 49 18.64 31.42 3.95
N LYS A 50 19.31 31.46 2.79
CA LYS A 50 19.16 32.53 1.79
C LYS A 50 17.95 32.30 0.87
N GLU A 51 17.66 31.05 0.52
CA GLU A 51 16.46 30.68 -0.26
C GLU A 51 15.16 30.95 0.51
N MET A 52 15.15 30.78 1.84
CA MET A 52 13.96 31.06 2.67
C MET A 52 13.64 32.56 2.85
N VAL A 53 14.49 33.47 2.36
CA VAL A 53 14.33 34.94 2.57
C VAL A 53 14.17 35.71 1.26
N ALA A 54 14.23 35.06 0.09
CA ALA A 54 13.98 35.74 -1.17
C ALA A 54 12.47 35.91 -1.41
N PRO A 55 11.96 37.14 -1.63
CA PRO A 55 10.61 37.30 -2.19
C PRO A 55 10.58 36.69 -3.60
N PRO A 56 9.44 36.12 -4.04
CA PRO A 56 9.34 35.49 -5.35
C PRO A 56 9.71 36.48 -6.46
N PRO A 57 10.42 36.04 -7.52
CA PRO A 57 10.74 36.91 -8.65
C PRO A 57 9.46 37.37 -9.36
N PRO A 58 9.44 38.56 -10.00
CA PRO A 58 8.36 38.90 -10.90
C PRO A 58 8.36 37.88 -12.03
N ALA A 59 7.23 37.18 -12.19
CA ALA A 59 7.08 36.16 -13.20
C ALA A 59 7.44 36.74 -14.58
N SER A 60 8.48 36.18 -15.20
CA SER A 60 8.72 36.33 -16.63
C SER A 60 7.47 35.84 -17.35
N ARG A 61 6.88 36.69 -18.19
CA ARG A 61 5.73 36.39 -19.03
C ARG A 61 6.06 35.25 -19.99
N ILE A 62 5.83 34.03 -19.54
CA ILE A 62 5.55 32.90 -20.40
C ILE A 62 4.12 33.18 -20.87
N GLU A 63 3.89 33.35 -22.18
CA GLU A 63 2.56 33.02 -22.71
C GLU A 63 2.46 31.50 -22.65
N GLU A 64 2.26 31.02 -21.41
CA GLU A 64 1.69 29.73 -21.14
C GLU A 64 0.29 29.87 -21.72
N ALA A 65 0.07 29.30 -22.90
CA ALA A 65 -1.26 28.82 -23.19
C ALA A 65 -1.58 27.92 -21.98
N GLU A 66 -2.45 28.43 -21.09
CA GLU A 66 -2.91 27.67 -19.95
C GLU A 66 -3.31 26.31 -20.52
N PRO A 67 -2.68 25.19 -20.09
CA PRO A 67 -3.26 23.91 -20.42
C PRO A 67 -4.72 24.01 -20.00
N PRO A 68 -5.68 23.67 -20.88
CA PRO A 68 -7.09 23.77 -20.54
C PRO A 68 -7.24 23.11 -19.18
N PRO A 69 -7.95 23.74 -18.23
CA PRO A 69 -8.04 23.22 -16.89
C PRO A 69 -8.37 21.75 -17.01
N LEU A 70 -7.47 20.90 -16.51
CA LEU A 70 -7.82 19.53 -16.19
C LEU A 70 -8.89 19.70 -15.13
N GLN A 71 -10.15 19.78 -15.59
CA GLN A 71 -11.29 19.43 -14.81
C GLN A 71 -11.07 17.95 -14.50
N GLU A 72 -10.22 17.68 -13.49
CA GLU A 72 -10.46 16.54 -12.64
C GLU A 72 -11.85 16.80 -12.08
N GLU A 73 -12.88 16.40 -12.82
CA GLU A 73 -14.12 15.95 -12.22
C GLU A 73 -13.70 14.77 -11.34
N ARG A 74 -13.14 15.09 -10.17
CA ARG A 74 -13.21 14.20 -9.04
C ARG A 74 -14.68 14.10 -8.80
N GLU A 75 -15.29 13.06 -9.34
CA GLU A 75 -16.54 12.57 -8.84
C GLU A 75 -16.31 12.43 -7.33
N GLU A 76 -16.82 13.41 -6.57
CA GLU A 76 -16.94 13.28 -5.13
C GLU A 76 -17.95 12.16 -4.94
N LEU A 77 -17.44 10.92 -4.94
CA LEU A 77 -18.26 9.75 -4.67
C LEU A 77 -18.88 10.01 -3.30
N PRO A 78 -20.20 10.20 -3.21
CA PRO A 78 -20.82 10.48 -1.94
C PRO A 78 -20.52 9.30 -1.03
N LEU A 79 -19.97 9.60 0.15
CA LEU A 79 -19.88 8.58 1.18
C LEU A 79 -21.30 8.07 1.46
N PRO A 80 -21.52 6.75 1.51
CA PRO A 80 -22.84 6.22 1.77
C PRO A 80 -23.37 6.75 3.11
N GLU A 81 -24.64 7.17 3.15
CA GLU A 81 -25.27 7.74 4.34
C GLU A 81 -25.24 6.78 5.56
N SER A 82 -25.14 5.49 5.29
CA SER A 82 -24.81 4.47 6.28
C SER A 82 -24.03 3.34 5.62
N TYR A 83 -23.08 2.76 6.36
CA TYR A 83 -22.51 1.47 5.99
C TYR A 83 -23.55 0.39 6.31
N PRO A 84 -23.85 -0.54 5.39
CA PRO A 84 -24.73 -1.65 5.72
C PRO A 84 -24.12 -2.42 6.89
N VAL A 85 -24.79 -2.35 8.03
CA VAL A 85 -24.39 -3.04 9.26
C VAL A 85 -24.46 -4.56 9.04
N SER A 86 -25.34 -4.99 8.14
CA SER A 86 -25.51 -6.38 7.74
C SER A 86 -24.67 -6.72 6.51
N PHE A 87 -23.88 -7.79 6.60
CA PHE A 87 -23.06 -8.29 5.50
C PHE A 87 -22.84 -9.79 5.62
N LEU A 88 -22.48 -10.42 4.51
CA LEU A 88 -22.02 -11.79 4.44
C LEU A 88 -20.75 -11.82 3.59
N GLY A 89 -19.70 -12.43 4.11
CA GLY A 89 -18.42 -12.57 3.45
C GLY A 89 -18.02 -14.03 3.35
N LEU A 90 -17.35 -14.37 2.26
CA LEU A 90 -16.87 -15.72 1.99
C LEU A 90 -15.42 -15.67 1.51
N ILE A 91 -14.57 -16.47 2.14
CA ILE A 91 -13.13 -16.55 1.86
C ILE A 91 -12.75 -18.02 1.65
N PRO A 92 -12.18 -18.38 0.49
CA PRO A 92 -11.64 -19.72 0.30
C PRO A 92 -10.28 -19.82 0.99
N VAL A 93 -10.16 -20.73 1.97
CA VAL A 93 -8.91 -20.96 2.70
C VAL A 93 -8.06 -21.98 1.94
N ASN A 94 -8.68 -23.05 1.46
CA ASN A 94 -8.07 -24.08 0.63
C ASN A 94 -9.15 -24.78 -0.21
N PRO A 95 -8.82 -25.75 -1.09
CA PRO A 95 -9.80 -26.38 -1.98
C PRO A 95 -10.98 -27.09 -1.29
N LYS A 96 -10.88 -27.38 0.02
CA LYS A 96 -11.93 -28.02 0.84
C LYS A 96 -12.46 -27.16 1.98
N LEU A 97 -11.86 -26.01 2.28
CA LEU A 97 -12.18 -25.24 3.46
C LEU A 97 -12.57 -23.82 3.08
N LEU A 98 -13.78 -23.46 3.49
CA LEU A 98 -14.32 -22.12 3.38
C LEU A 98 -14.38 -21.48 4.77
N PHE A 99 -13.98 -20.22 4.84
CA PHE A 99 -14.29 -19.36 5.96
C PHE A 99 -15.43 -18.44 5.57
N ILE A 100 -16.54 -18.52 6.30
CA ILE A 100 -17.74 -17.73 6.06
C ILE A 100 -17.99 -16.91 7.31
N TYR A 101 -18.20 -15.61 7.15
CA TYR A 101 -18.42 -14.68 8.24
C TYR A 101 -19.53 -13.69 7.88
N TRP A 102 -20.29 -13.25 8.85
CA TRP A 102 -21.45 -12.38 8.62
C TRP A 102 -21.77 -11.51 9.82
N ASN A 103 -22.50 -10.46 9.54
CA ASN A 103 -23.28 -9.73 10.50
C ASN A 103 -24.72 -9.69 10.01
N ALA A 104 -25.66 -10.24 10.77
CA ALA A 104 -27.09 -10.22 10.47
C ALA A 104 -27.90 -9.76 11.71
N GLY A 105 -27.30 -8.88 12.53
CA GLY A 105 -27.91 -8.40 13.78
C GLY A 105 -28.06 -9.47 14.86
N GLY A 106 -27.32 -10.59 14.77
CA GLY A 106 -27.37 -11.68 15.75
C GLY A 106 -28.59 -12.61 15.64
N ARG A 107 -29.33 -12.53 14.53
CA ARG A 107 -30.53 -13.32 14.27
C ARG A 107 -30.21 -14.76 13.83
N ARG A 108 -31.17 -15.65 14.00
CA ARG A 108 -31.15 -17.00 13.41
C ARG A 108 -31.36 -16.91 11.90
N GLY A 109 -30.78 -17.82 11.14
CA GLY A 109 -31.03 -17.92 9.71
C GLY A 109 -30.58 -19.24 9.10
N THR A 110 -30.81 -19.38 7.80
CA THR A 110 -30.33 -20.50 7.00
C THR A 110 -29.24 -19.99 6.06
N LEU A 111 -28.02 -20.52 6.24
CA LEU A 111 -26.89 -20.28 5.35
C LEU A 111 -26.89 -21.32 4.24
N LYS A 112 -27.03 -20.87 3.00
CA LYS A 112 -26.94 -21.69 1.80
C LYS A 112 -25.62 -21.43 1.09
N LEU A 113 -24.91 -22.50 0.75
CA LEU A 113 -23.75 -22.46 -0.13
C LEU A 113 -24.20 -22.79 -1.54
N ILE A 114 -23.86 -21.94 -2.50
CA ILE A 114 -24.20 -22.07 -3.91
C ILE A 114 -22.89 -22.25 -4.69
N VAL A 115 -22.80 -23.32 -5.46
CA VAL A 115 -21.64 -23.67 -6.30
C VAL A 115 -22.10 -23.71 -7.75
N GLU A 116 -21.49 -22.91 -8.63
CA GLU A 116 -21.86 -22.79 -10.04
C GLU A 116 -23.38 -22.55 -10.26
N GLY A 117 -23.99 -21.74 -9.37
CA GLY A 117 -25.41 -21.41 -9.44
C GLY A 117 -26.36 -22.50 -8.94
N ARG A 118 -25.86 -23.59 -8.34
CA ARG A 118 -26.67 -24.66 -7.74
C ARG A 118 -26.51 -24.69 -6.23
N ASP A 119 -27.59 -24.96 -5.52
CA ASP A 119 -27.56 -25.19 -4.08
C ASP A 119 -26.70 -26.42 -3.78
N PHE A 120 -25.65 -26.23 -3.00
CA PHE A 120 -24.67 -27.26 -2.66
C PHE A 120 -24.84 -27.76 -1.23
N LYS A 121 -25.03 -26.85 -0.28
CA LYS A 121 -25.17 -27.18 1.14
C LYS A 121 -26.00 -26.14 1.86
N GLU A 122 -26.80 -26.58 2.83
CA GLU A 122 -27.57 -25.68 3.71
C GLU A 122 -27.21 -25.98 5.16
N LEU A 123 -27.01 -24.92 5.95
CA LEU A 123 -26.70 -24.99 7.37
C LEU A 123 -27.60 -24.02 8.14
N GLN A 124 -28.04 -24.44 9.33
CA GLN A 124 -28.71 -23.55 10.28
C GLN A 124 -27.65 -22.72 11.01
N VAL A 125 -27.88 -21.42 11.09
CA VAL A 125 -27.05 -20.46 11.82
C VAL A 125 -27.73 -20.12 13.13
N GLU A 126 -27.04 -20.33 14.23
CA GLU A 126 -27.55 -20.03 15.56
C GLU A 126 -27.46 -18.52 15.89
N PRO A 127 -28.36 -17.99 16.74
CA PRO A 127 -28.27 -16.62 17.21
C PRO A 127 -26.91 -16.30 17.83
N GLY A 128 -26.33 -15.16 17.45
CA GLY A 128 -25.02 -14.72 17.93
C GLY A 128 -23.81 -15.38 17.25
N GLN A 129 -24.01 -16.44 16.46
CA GLN A 129 -22.96 -16.96 15.57
C GLN A 129 -22.69 -15.93 14.46
N ARG A 130 -21.42 -15.62 14.23
CA ARG A 130 -20.98 -14.62 13.24
C ARG A 130 -19.98 -15.17 12.22
N GLU A 131 -19.51 -16.39 12.45
CA GLU A 131 -18.52 -17.03 11.59
C GLU A 131 -18.65 -18.55 11.64
N LEU A 132 -18.15 -19.19 10.59
CA LEU A 132 -18.10 -20.62 10.43
C LEU A 132 -16.93 -21.00 9.51
N PHE A 133 -16.17 -22.00 9.93
CA PHE A 133 -15.32 -22.77 9.03
C PHE A 133 -16.14 -23.93 8.50
N LEU A 134 -16.36 -23.95 7.18
CA LEU A 134 -17.11 -24.98 6.48
C LEU A 134 -16.14 -25.88 5.71
N GLU A 135 -16.01 -27.12 6.17
CA GLU A 135 -15.31 -28.16 5.44
C GLU A 135 -16.26 -28.81 4.42
N LEU A 136 -15.77 -28.92 3.18
CA LEU A 136 -16.44 -29.50 2.03
C LEU A 136 -16.08 -30.98 1.93
N GLU A 137 -17.06 -31.81 1.57
CA GLU A 137 -16.87 -33.25 1.41
C GLU A 137 -15.96 -33.57 0.20
N GLU A 138 -16.06 -32.74 -0.84
CA GLU A 138 -15.27 -32.83 -2.06
C GLU A 138 -14.48 -31.54 -2.33
N GLU A 139 -13.36 -31.68 -3.07
CA GLU A 139 -12.63 -30.51 -3.57
C GLU A 139 -13.41 -29.87 -4.70
N LEU A 140 -13.50 -28.54 -4.70
CA LEU A 140 -14.21 -27.79 -5.72
C LEU A 140 -13.24 -26.93 -6.58
N PRO A 141 -12.23 -27.52 -7.24
CA PRO A 141 -11.20 -26.74 -7.92
C PRO A 141 -11.80 -25.85 -9.02
N PHE A 142 -11.45 -24.56 -9.00
CA PHE A 142 -11.87 -23.54 -9.96
C PHE A 142 -13.39 -23.33 -10.08
N LYS A 143 -14.17 -23.85 -9.13
CA LYS A 143 -15.61 -23.60 -9.08
C LYS A 143 -15.89 -22.24 -8.48
N ARG A 144 -16.86 -21.54 -9.06
CA ARG A 144 -17.44 -20.33 -8.47
C ARG A 144 -18.35 -20.71 -7.31
N VAL A 145 -18.12 -20.07 -6.18
CA VAL A 145 -18.83 -20.32 -4.94
C VAL A 145 -19.29 -18.99 -4.36
N LYS A 146 -20.52 -18.97 -3.86
CA LYS A 146 -21.08 -17.88 -3.07
C LYS A 146 -21.95 -18.44 -1.96
N ALA A 147 -22.19 -17.65 -0.92
CA ALA A 147 -23.10 -17.98 0.15
C ALA A 147 -24.28 -17.00 0.17
N VAL A 148 -25.43 -17.49 0.61
CA VAL A 148 -26.65 -16.71 0.85
C VAL A 148 -27.14 -17.03 2.26
N LEU A 149 -27.22 -16.03 3.12
CA LEU A 149 -27.80 -16.15 4.47
C LEU A 149 -29.21 -15.57 4.44
N ILE A 150 -30.20 -16.43 4.64
CA ILE A 150 -31.61 -16.05 4.71
C ILE A 150 -32.02 -15.97 6.17
N THR A 151 -32.40 -14.78 6.61
CA THR A 151 -33.01 -14.53 7.93
C THR A 151 -34.48 -14.20 7.78
N GLU A 152 -35.18 -13.95 8.88
CA GLU A 152 -36.60 -13.55 8.85
C GLU A 152 -36.84 -12.16 8.23
N GLU A 153 -35.85 -11.26 8.32
CA GLU A 153 -35.98 -9.86 7.87
C GLU A 153 -35.27 -9.59 6.55
N GLU A 154 -34.18 -10.29 6.27
CA GLU A 154 -33.32 -10.01 5.12
C GLU A 154 -32.63 -11.26 4.57
N ALA A 155 -32.24 -11.18 3.30
CA ALA A 155 -31.37 -12.16 2.65
C ALA A 155 -30.04 -11.48 2.27
N LEU A 156 -28.95 -11.95 2.87
CA LEU A 156 -27.60 -11.46 2.62
C LEU A 156 -26.90 -12.38 1.62
N THR A 157 -26.22 -11.81 0.63
CA THR A 157 -25.45 -12.57 -0.36
C THR A 157 -23.97 -12.20 -0.23
N SER A 158 -23.10 -13.20 -0.26
CA SER A 158 -21.66 -12.99 -0.21
C SER A 158 -21.09 -12.51 -1.54
N ASN A 159 -19.84 -12.06 -1.48
CA ASN A 159 -18.98 -12.03 -2.67
C ASN A 159 -18.92 -13.42 -3.33
N GLU A 160 -18.84 -13.45 -4.65
CA GLU A 160 -18.55 -14.67 -5.41
C GLU A 160 -17.04 -14.87 -5.48
N VAL A 161 -16.57 -16.08 -5.19
CA VAL A 161 -15.16 -16.44 -5.23
C VAL A 161 -14.94 -17.64 -6.13
N VAL A 162 -13.73 -17.74 -6.68
CA VAL A 162 -13.28 -18.95 -7.36
C VAL A 162 -12.45 -19.76 -6.37
N MET A 163 -12.82 -21.02 -6.19
CA MET A 163 -12.11 -21.93 -5.29
C MET A 163 -10.72 -22.27 -5.83
N PRO A 164 -9.68 -22.27 -4.96
CA PRO A 164 -8.35 -22.68 -5.36
C PRO A 164 -8.31 -24.18 -5.66
N ALA A 165 -7.35 -24.59 -6.49
CA ALA A 165 -7.01 -25.99 -6.71
C ALA A 165 -5.72 -26.33 -5.94
N ARG A 166 -5.61 -27.58 -5.49
CA ARG A 166 -4.39 -28.07 -4.81
C ARG A 166 -3.22 -28.18 -5.79
N GLU A 167 -3.51 -28.65 -6.99
CA GLU A 167 -2.56 -28.86 -8.07
C GLU A 167 -3.14 -28.23 -9.34
N VAL A 168 -2.27 -27.60 -10.13
CA VAL A 168 -2.62 -27.00 -11.41
C VAL A 168 -1.80 -27.68 -12.48
N VAL A 169 -2.47 -28.42 -13.38
CA VAL A 169 -1.82 -29.00 -14.56
C VAL A 169 -1.83 -27.94 -15.65
N ILE A 170 -0.65 -27.57 -16.11
CA ILE A 170 -0.46 -26.56 -17.15
C ILE A 170 -0.12 -27.30 -18.43
N GLY A 171 -0.82 -27.00 -19.53
CA GLY A 171 -0.51 -27.55 -20.84
C GLY A 171 0.88 -27.10 -21.33
N GLU A 172 1.51 -27.88 -22.22
CA GLU A 172 2.89 -27.63 -22.68
C GLU A 172 3.09 -26.21 -23.26
N GLU A 173 2.10 -25.70 -24.00
CA GLU A 173 2.10 -24.36 -24.59
C GLU A 173 2.10 -23.25 -23.51
N ALA A 174 1.20 -23.36 -22.52
CA ALA A 174 1.14 -22.42 -21.39
C ALA A 174 2.35 -22.57 -20.44
N ALA A 175 2.94 -23.76 -20.35
CA ALA A 175 4.16 -23.99 -19.58
C ALA A 175 5.36 -23.29 -20.22
N ALA A 176 5.45 -23.27 -21.56
CA ALA A 176 6.49 -22.54 -22.28
C ALA A 176 6.36 -21.02 -22.05
N GLU A 177 5.14 -20.47 -22.16
CA GLU A 177 4.87 -19.05 -21.89
C GLU A 177 5.22 -18.64 -20.45
N LEU A 178 4.82 -19.45 -19.46
CA LEU A 178 5.16 -19.20 -18.06
C LEU A 178 6.67 -19.30 -17.80
N THR A 179 7.35 -20.26 -18.44
CA THR A 179 8.80 -20.39 -18.33
C THR A 179 9.49 -19.15 -18.90
N GLU A 180 9.03 -18.62 -20.03
CA GLU A 180 9.52 -17.35 -20.56
C GLU A 180 9.28 -16.18 -19.61
N LEU A 181 8.08 -16.06 -19.03
CA LEU A 181 7.73 -14.99 -18.10
C LEU A 181 8.57 -15.04 -16.82
N ILE A 182 8.74 -16.23 -16.23
CA ILE A 182 9.59 -16.44 -15.04
C ILE A 182 11.06 -16.11 -15.36
N THR A 183 11.54 -16.48 -16.54
CA THR A 183 12.91 -16.21 -16.96
C THR A 183 13.15 -14.72 -17.22
N LYS A 184 12.16 -14.01 -17.77
CA LYS A 184 12.18 -12.55 -17.98
C LYS A 184 12.12 -11.74 -16.67
N GLN A 185 11.49 -12.26 -15.62
CA GLN A 185 11.41 -11.60 -14.29
C GLN A 185 12.62 -11.86 -13.37
N LYS A 186 13.43 -12.89 -13.65
CA LYS A 186 14.65 -13.20 -12.87
C LYS A 186 15.75 -12.14 -12.81
N PRO A 187 15.86 -11.09 -13.67
CA PRO A 187 16.89 -10.07 -13.49
C PRO A 187 16.67 -9.16 -12.28
N GLU A 188 15.45 -9.09 -11.73
CA GLU A 188 15.12 -8.12 -10.66
C GLU A 188 15.20 -8.70 -9.24
N LEU A 189 15.21 -10.02 -9.07
CA LEU A 189 15.33 -10.68 -7.76
C LEU A 189 16.77 -10.83 -7.26
N GLN A 190 17.78 -10.40 -8.03
CA GLN A 190 19.20 -10.45 -7.61
C GLN A 190 19.76 -9.13 -7.04
N ARG A 191 18.96 -8.07 -6.90
CA ARG A 191 19.40 -6.84 -6.20
C ARG A 191 18.97 -6.82 -4.72
N GLY A 192 19.72 -7.58 -3.93
CA GLY A 192 20.18 -7.22 -2.57
C GLY A 192 19.14 -6.94 -1.48
N GLY A 193 18.81 -7.97 -0.70
CA GLY A 193 18.39 -7.80 0.70
C GLY A 193 19.63 -7.69 1.62
N PRO A 194 19.67 -6.77 2.62
CA PRO A 194 20.88 -6.47 3.39
C PRO A 194 21.22 -7.47 4.51
N TYR A 195 20.54 -8.62 4.60
CA TYR A 195 20.80 -9.61 5.64
C TYR A 195 21.49 -10.84 5.07
N GLY A 196 22.74 -10.65 4.66
CA GLY A 196 23.70 -11.74 4.42
C GLY A 196 24.51 -11.99 5.69
N GLU A 197 24.25 -13.12 6.33
CA GLU A 197 25.15 -13.95 7.15
C GLU A 197 26.29 -13.24 7.90
N GLY A 198 26.04 -12.95 9.18
CA GLY A 198 27.09 -12.79 10.18
C GLY A 198 27.42 -14.16 10.80
N ARG A 199 28.64 -14.64 10.54
CA ARG A 199 29.34 -15.63 11.35
C ARG A 199 29.53 -15.14 12.79
#